data_AF-Z9JU02-F1
#
_entry.id   AF-Z9JU02-F1
#
_cell.length_a   1.000
_cell.length_b   1.000
_cell.length_c   1.000
_cell.angle_alpha   90.00
_cell.angle_beta   90.00
_cell.angle_gamma   90.00
#
_symmetry.space_group_name_H-M   'P 1'
#
loop_
_entity.id
_entity.type
_entity.pdbx_description
1 polymer ?
#
loop_
_entity_poly.entity_id
_entity_poly.type
_entity_poly.pdbx_seq_one_letter_code
_entity_poly.pdbx_strand_id
1 'polypeptide(L)'
;MPDTPHTHPYRSLRLGVAGPVGTGKSSLIATLCRALAAEIEIGVITNDIYTDEDARFLRSAGVLDPARIRAVETGACPHTAIRDDVTANLAAVEEMEEEFSPLDLVLVESGGDNLTATFSPALVDAQIFVLDVAGGGDVARKGGPGIARADLLVVNKTDLAPYVGVDVAQMVADAESAREGAPVLALSRSDAASVAALRSWLLGLLAAHRDGAHEPQDPGPMAPHFHAEDDEHDHSHGESHDHAHDYEHPHDHEHPHEPVPAGSGA
;
A
#
# COMPACT_ATOMS: atom_id res chain seq x y z
N MET A 1 13.68 -43.30 -5.08
CA MET A 1 13.22 -43.29 -3.67
C MET A 1 11.84 -42.67 -3.68
N PRO A 2 10.83 -43.18 -2.94
CA PRO A 2 9.56 -42.49 -2.87
C PRO A 2 9.76 -41.21 -2.05
N ASP A 3 9.38 -40.07 -2.63
CA ASP A 3 9.29 -38.78 -1.94
C ASP A 3 8.41 -38.96 -0.70
N THR A 4 8.99 -38.69 0.46
CA THR A 4 8.23 -38.61 1.70
C THR A 4 7.55 -37.25 1.68
N PRO A 5 6.20 -37.15 1.74
CA PRO A 5 5.55 -35.85 1.78
C PRO A 5 6.03 -35.12 3.04
N HIS A 6 6.73 -34.01 2.85
CA HIS A 6 7.04 -33.08 3.93
C HIS A 6 5.73 -32.39 4.32
N THR A 7 4.94 -33.03 5.20
CA THR A 7 3.77 -32.37 5.78
C THR A 7 4.27 -31.36 6.81
N HIS A 8 4.37 -30.10 6.40
CA HIS A 8 4.61 -29.00 7.31
C HIS A 8 3.34 -28.80 8.17
N PRO A 9 3.43 -28.82 9.50
CA PRO A 9 2.27 -28.64 10.37
C PRO A 9 1.68 -27.21 10.34
N TYR A 10 2.31 -26.29 9.60
CA TYR A 10 1.95 -24.87 9.54
C TYR A 10 1.84 -24.41 8.10
N ARG A 11 0.85 -23.56 7.82
CA ARG A 11 0.78 -22.81 6.56
C ARG A 11 1.95 -21.84 6.44
N SER A 12 2.30 -21.46 5.21
CA SER A 12 3.36 -20.48 4.99
C SER A 12 3.07 -19.17 5.72
N LEU A 13 4.11 -18.45 6.14
CA LEU A 13 3.96 -17.07 6.59
C LEU A 13 3.60 -16.22 5.36
N ARG A 14 2.47 -15.51 5.40
CA ARG A 14 2.05 -14.60 4.34
C ARG A 14 2.41 -13.17 4.76
N LEU A 15 3.32 -12.52 4.04
CA LEU A 15 3.82 -11.17 4.38
C LEU A 15 3.43 -10.16 3.31
N GLY A 16 2.62 -9.17 3.69
CA GLY A 16 2.24 -8.06 2.82
C GLY A 16 3.35 -7.02 2.70
N VAL A 17 3.52 -6.43 1.51
CA VAL A 17 4.40 -5.29 1.27
C VAL A 17 3.60 -4.18 0.60
N ALA A 18 3.27 -3.15 1.37
CA ALA A 18 2.48 -2.00 0.94
C ALA A 18 3.27 -0.69 0.95
N GLY A 19 2.78 0.32 0.25
CA GLY A 19 3.33 1.66 0.26
C GLY A 19 3.00 2.47 -1.00
N PRO A 20 3.35 3.78 -0.99
CA PRO A 20 3.22 4.65 -2.16
C PRO A 20 3.90 4.15 -3.41
N VAL A 21 3.33 4.55 -4.55
CA VAL A 21 3.90 4.31 -5.88
C VAL A 21 5.35 4.79 -5.89
N GLY A 22 6.26 3.96 -6.40
CA GLY A 22 7.66 4.32 -6.56
C GLY A 22 8.53 4.21 -5.30
N THR A 23 7.99 3.82 -4.14
CA THR A 23 8.78 3.67 -2.88
C THR A 23 9.74 2.48 -2.89
N GLY A 24 9.60 1.59 -3.88
CA GLY A 24 10.53 0.48 -4.11
C GLY A 24 10.09 -0.85 -3.49
N LYS A 25 8.78 -1.11 -3.39
CA LYS A 25 8.19 -2.36 -2.89
C LYS A 25 8.71 -3.61 -3.62
N SER A 26 8.57 -3.69 -4.95
CA SER A 26 9.13 -4.79 -5.75
C SER A 26 10.67 -4.89 -5.63
N SER A 27 11.37 -3.76 -5.47
CA SER A 27 12.83 -3.77 -5.18
C SER A 27 13.17 -4.30 -3.77
N LEU A 28 12.33 -4.05 -2.77
CA LEU A 28 12.43 -4.60 -1.42
C LEU A 28 12.21 -6.11 -1.45
N ILE A 29 11.16 -6.58 -2.13
CA ILE A 29 10.88 -8.00 -2.34
C ILE A 29 12.05 -8.70 -3.02
N ALA A 30 12.60 -8.11 -4.08
CA ALA A 30 13.79 -8.66 -4.74
C ALA A 30 15.00 -8.75 -3.80
N THR A 31 15.13 -7.80 -2.87
CA THR A 31 16.21 -7.77 -1.88
C THR A 31 16.03 -8.86 -0.83
N LEU A 32 14.81 -9.05 -0.33
CA LEU A 32 14.45 -10.17 0.55
C LEU A 32 14.73 -11.52 -0.13
N CYS A 33 14.25 -11.72 -1.36
CA CYS A 33 14.44 -12.95 -2.11
C CYS A 33 15.94 -13.28 -2.27
N ARG A 34 16.77 -12.31 -2.69
CA ARG A 34 18.22 -12.52 -2.80
C ARG A 34 18.88 -12.89 -1.47
N ALA A 35 18.39 -12.33 -0.36
CA ALA A 35 18.97 -12.54 0.96
C ALA A 35 18.54 -13.87 1.61
N LEU A 36 17.44 -14.48 1.16
CA LEU A 36 16.76 -15.57 1.86
C LEU A 36 16.45 -16.82 1.03
N ALA A 37 16.39 -16.72 -0.30
CA ALA A 37 15.98 -17.85 -1.15
C ALA A 37 16.93 -19.06 -1.13
N ALA A 38 18.14 -18.91 -0.57
CA ALA A 38 19.06 -20.02 -0.33
C ALA A 38 18.83 -20.73 1.02
N GLU A 39 17.98 -20.17 1.90
CA GLU A 39 17.75 -20.64 3.26
C GLU A 39 16.30 -21.07 3.51
N ILE A 40 15.34 -20.50 2.78
CA ILE A 40 13.91 -20.76 2.93
C ILE A 40 13.20 -20.78 1.56
N GLU A 41 12.09 -21.49 1.49
CA GLU A 41 11.25 -21.59 0.28
C GLU A 41 10.28 -20.41 0.18
N ILE A 42 10.42 -19.61 -0.89
CA ILE A 42 9.68 -18.34 -1.07
C ILE A 42 8.82 -18.36 -2.33
N GLY A 43 7.58 -17.91 -2.19
CA GLY A 43 6.69 -17.52 -3.29
C GLY A 43 6.39 -16.02 -3.28
N VAL A 44 6.06 -15.44 -4.45
CA VAL A 44 5.69 -14.02 -4.58
C VAL A 44 4.42 -13.85 -5.40
N ILE A 45 3.46 -13.14 -4.84
CA ILE A 45 2.28 -12.61 -5.51
C ILE A 45 2.45 -11.10 -5.65
N THR A 46 2.39 -10.57 -6.88
CA THR A 46 2.31 -9.13 -7.11
C THR A 46 0.90 -8.74 -7.52
N ASN A 47 0.34 -7.73 -6.88
CA ASN A 47 -0.96 -7.17 -7.24
C ASN A 47 -0.79 -5.80 -7.89
N ASP A 48 -1.42 -5.59 -9.03
CA ASP A 48 -1.54 -4.29 -9.67
C ASP A 48 -2.92 -4.17 -10.36
N ILE A 49 -3.31 -2.95 -10.72
CA ILE A 49 -4.61 -2.67 -11.30
C ILE A 49 -4.70 -3.21 -12.73
N TYR A 50 -3.65 -3.00 -13.54
CA TYR A 50 -3.70 -3.21 -14.99
C TYR A 50 -2.47 -3.89 -15.61
N THR A 51 -1.42 -4.14 -14.84
CA THR A 51 -0.14 -4.59 -15.42
C THR A 51 0.48 -5.73 -14.62
N ASP A 52 1.33 -6.51 -15.27
CA ASP A 52 2.19 -7.52 -14.66
C ASP A 52 3.65 -7.00 -14.53
N GLU A 53 3.86 -5.69 -14.57
CA GLU A 53 5.20 -5.08 -14.65
C GLU A 53 6.05 -5.40 -13.42
N ASP A 54 5.46 -5.42 -12.22
CA ASP A 54 6.15 -5.80 -10.98
C ASP A 54 6.61 -7.27 -11.02
N ALA A 55 5.76 -8.19 -11.51
CA ALA A 55 6.14 -9.59 -11.70
C ALA A 55 7.24 -9.75 -12.75
N ARG A 56 7.15 -9.02 -13.87
CA ARG A 56 8.20 -9.02 -14.92
C ARG A 56 9.51 -8.50 -14.37
N PHE A 57 9.49 -7.41 -13.61
CA PHE A 57 10.66 -6.88 -12.93
C PHE A 57 11.30 -7.95 -12.03
N LEU A 58 10.53 -8.61 -11.17
CA LEU A 58 11.04 -9.63 -10.26
C LEU A 58 11.60 -10.86 -10.99
N ARG A 59 10.92 -11.34 -12.04
CA ARG A 59 11.40 -12.44 -12.89
C ARG A 59 12.71 -12.06 -13.59
N SER A 60 12.80 -10.84 -14.13
CA SER A 60 14.01 -10.34 -14.79
C SER A 60 15.18 -10.15 -13.82
N ALA A 61 14.89 -9.85 -12.55
CA ALA A 61 15.89 -9.73 -11.50
C ALA A 61 16.51 -11.07 -11.11
N GLY A 62 15.95 -12.20 -11.56
CA GLY A 62 16.51 -13.54 -11.38
C GLY A 62 16.63 -13.96 -9.92
N VAL A 63 15.72 -13.47 -9.06
CA VAL A 63 15.80 -13.66 -7.61
C VAL A 63 15.15 -14.95 -7.12
N LEU A 64 14.27 -15.56 -7.94
CA LEU A 64 13.57 -16.82 -7.71
C LEU A 64 13.36 -17.52 -9.07
N ASP A 65 12.92 -18.78 -9.03
CA ASP A 65 12.31 -19.43 -10.20
C ASP A 65 11.11 -18.58 -10.67
N PRO A 66 11.04 -18.19 -11.97
CA PRO A 66 9.92 -17.42 -12.51
C PRO A 66 8.53 -18.00 -12.23
N ALA A 67 8.41 -19.32 -12.07
CA ALA A 67 7.15 -20.00 -11.75
C ALA A 67 6.63 -19.67 -10.34
N ARG A 68 7.54 -19.30 -9.42
CA ARG A 68 7.22 -18.87 -8.05
C ARG A 68 6.88 -17.37 -7.93
N ILE A 69 6.75 -16.67 -9.04
CA ILE A 69 6.35 -15.27 -9.10
C ILE A 69 5.08 -15.18 -9.95
N ARG A 70 3.94 -14.83 -9.35
CA ARG A 70 2.65 -14.69 -10.04
C ARG A 70 2.13 -13.26 -9.93
N ALA A 71 1.55 -12.77 -11.03
CA ALA A 71 0.85 -11.50 -11.07
C ALA A 71 -0.65 -11.71 -10.89
N VAL A 72 -1.30 -10.82 -10.16
CA VAL A 72 -2.74 -10.72 -10.05
C VAL A 72 -3.14 -9.32 -10.53
N GLU A 73 -3.89 -9.28 -11.63
CA GLU A 73 -4.48 -8.05 -12.17
C GLU A 73 -5.91 -7.95 -11.63
N THR A 74 -6.14 -7.05 -10.68
CA THR A 74 -7.45 -7.00 -10.00
C THR A 74 -8.45 -6.11 -10.70
N GLY A 75 -8.00 -5.17 -11.54
CA GLY A 75 -8.86 -4.15 -12.15
C GLY A 75 -9.57 -3.24 -11.14
N ALA A 76 -9.23 -3.34 -9.86
CA ALA A 76 -9.85 -2.65 -8.75
C ALA A 76 -8.89 -1.63 -8.12
N CYS A 77 -9.43 -0.75 -7.27
CA CYS A 77 -8.60 0.13 -6.45
C CYS A 77 -7.60 -0.72 -5.62
N PRO A 78 -6.31 -0.35 -5.54
CA PRO A 78 -5.31 -1.17 -4.84
C PRO A 78 -5.69 -1.47 -3.38
N HIS A 79 -6.33 -0.53 -2.68
CA HIS A 79 -6.89 -0.76 -1.34
C HIS A 79 -7.91 -1.90 -1.31
N THR A 80 -8.88 -1.88 -2.22
CA THR A 80 -9.96 -2.88 -2.26
C THR A 80 -9.37 -4.28 -2.43
N ALA A 81 -8.43 -4.43 -3.35
CA ALA A 81 -7.82 -5.70 -3.70
C ALA A 81 -7.04 -6.38 -2.56
N ILE A 82 -6.58 -5.62 -1.57
CA ILE A 82 -5.77 -6.14 -0.44
C ILE A 82 -6.50 -6.09 0.90
N ARG A 83 -7.63 -5.38 0.99
CA ARG A 83 -8.36 -5.14 2.24
C ARG A 83 -9.82 -5.59 2.17
N ASP A 84 -10.59 -5.01 1.26
CA ASP A 84 -12.06 -5.18 1.25
C ASP A 84 -12.50 -6.42 0.48
N ASP A 85 -11.85 -6.70 -0.65
CA ASP A 85 -12.06 -7.91 -1.47
C ASP A 85 -10.71 -8.53 -1.82
N VAL A 86 -10.26 -9.42 -0.92
CA VAL A 86 -8.99 -10.13 -1.06
C VAL A 86 -9.08 -11.40 -1.88
N THR A 87 -10.25 -11.71 -2.44
CA THR A 87 -10.56 -13.04 -3.01
C THR A 87 -9.56 -13.45 -4.07
N ALA A 88 -9.24 -12.56 -5.03
CA ALA A 88 -8.31 -12.86 -6.11
C ALA A 88 -6.88 -13.10 -5.61
N ASN A 89 -6.41 -12.27 -4.67
CA ASN A 89 -5.08 -12.42 -4.09
C ASN A 89 -4.99 -13.67 -3.21
N LEU A 90 -6.02 -13.95 -2.40
CA LEU A 90 -6.07 -15.12 -1.53
C LEU A 90 -6.06 -16.42 -2.36
N ALA A 91 -6.87 -16.50 -3.42
CA ALA A 91 -6.87 -17.64 -4.32
C ALA A 91 -5.48 -17.86 -4.96
N ALA A 92 -4.84 -16.78 -5.42
CA ALA A 92 -3.49 -16.87 -6.00
C ALA A 92 -2.43 -17.34 -5.00
N VAL A 93 -2.54 -16.94 -3.73
CA VAL A 93 -1.69 -17.42 -2.63
C VAL A 93 -1.92 -18.91 -2.37
N GLU A 94 -3.18 -19.33 -2.23
CA GLU A 94 -3.53 -20.74 -1.95
C GLU A 94 -3.06 -21.66 -3.09
N GLU A 95 -3.31 -21.30 -4.35
CA GLU A 95 -2.81 -22.05 -5.50
C GLU A 95 -1.28 -22.09 -5.56
N MET A 96 -0.58 -21.07 -5.05
CA MET A 96 0.87 -21.04 -4.99
C MET A 96 1.41 -21.96 -3.89
N GLU A 97 0.77 -21.95 -2.71
CA GLU A 97 1.08 -22.86 -1.61
C GLU A 97 0.83 -24.32 -1.99
N GLU A 98 -0.21 -24.60 -2.78
CA GLU A 98 -0.51 -25.94 -3.29
C GLU A 98 0.51 -26.41 -4.34
N GLU A 99 0.86 -25.57 -5.33
CA GLU A 99 1.77 -25.96 -6.42
C GLU A 99 3.22 -26.12 -5.95
N PHE A 100 3.70 -25.24 -5.07
CA PHE A 100 5.09 -25.18 -4.65
C PHE A 100 5.32 -25.66 -3.22
N SER A 101 4.38 -26.44 -2.68
CA SER A 101 4.48 -26.97 -1.33
C SER A 101 5.78 -27.79 -1.14
N PRO A 102 6.54 -27.58 -0.06
CA PRO A 102 6.29 -26.60 1.01
C PRO A 102 6.88 -25.22 0.72
N LEU A 103 6.12 -24.16 1.06
CA LEU A 103 6.61 -22.79 1.14
C LEU A 103 6.73 -22.36 2.59
N ASP A 104 7.83 -21.67 2.92
CA ASP A 104 8.03 -21.04 4.22
C ASP A 104 7.41 -19.65 4.28
N LEU A 105 7.47 -18.93 3.16
CA LEU A 105 7.07 -17.54 3.04
C LEU A 105 6.37 -17.29 1.69
N VAL A 106 5.23 -16.61 1.73
CA VAL A 106 4.61 -16.00 0.55
C VAL A 106 4.60 -14.48 0.73
N LEU A 107 5.30 -13.78 -0.15
CA LEU A 107 5.29 -12.32 -0.21
C LEU A 107 4.12 -11.84 -1.07
N VAL A 108 3.34 -10.89 -0.57
CA VAL A 108 2.21 -10.29 -1.32
C VAL A 108 2.47 -8.80 -1.48
N GLU A 109 2.81 -8.37 -2.69
CA GLU A 109 2.96 -6.94 -3.01
C GLU A 109 1.60 -6.31 -3.27
N SER A 110 1.31 -5.15 -2.68
CA SER A 110 0.15 -4.34 -3.07
C SER A 110 0.41 -3.55 -4.35
N GLY A 111 -0.66 -3.13 -5.03
CA GLY A 111 -0.56 -2.01 -5.96
C GLY A 111 -0.06 -0.76 -5.21
N GLY A 112 0.63 0.14 -5.90
CA GLY A 112 1.12 1.37 -5.27
C GLY A 112 -0.04 2.29 -4.86
N ASP A 113 -0.06 2.72 -3.60
CA ASP A 113 -1.18 3.48 -3.05
C ASP A 113 -0.76 4.40 -1.89
N ASN A 114 -1.62 5.32 -1.46
CA ASN A 114 -1.28 6.33 -0.47
C ASN A 114 -0.98 5.77 0.94
N LEU A 115 -0.73 6.68 1.89
CA LEU A 115 -0.30 6.38 3.27
C LEU A 115 -1.29 5.53 4.10
N THR A 116 -2.49 5.27 3.59
CA THR A 116 -3.54 4.50 4.30
C THR A 116 -3.57 3.02 3.94
N ALA A 117 -2.77 2.56 2.97
CA ALA A 117 -2.83 1.17 2.52
C ALA A 117 -2.47 0.18 3.64
N THR A 118 -3.36 -0.77 3.86
CA THR A 118 -3.26 -1.78 4.91
C THR A 118 -3.87 -3.09 4.42
N PHE A 119 -3.24 -4.21 4.71
CA PHE A 119 -3.76 -5.52 4.32
C PHE A 119 -4.86 -6.02 5.27
N SER A 120 -5.77 -6.84 4.73
CA SER A 120 -6.68 -7.64 5.55
C SER A 120 -5.93 -8.79 6.23
N PRO A 121 -6.23 -9.10 7.52
CA PRO A 121 -5.68 -10.27 8.19
C PRO A 121 -6.16 -11.59 7.57
N ALA A 122 -7.19 -11.57 6.72
CA ALA A 122 -7.59 -12.74 5.93
C ALA A 122 -6.59 -13.07 4.80
N LEU A 123 -5.78 -12.09 4.36
CA LEU A 123 -4.83 -12.25 3.27
C LEU A 123 -3.39 -12.45 3.77
N VAL A 124 -2.95 -11.66 4.75
CA VAL A 124 -1.56 -11.69 5.25
C VAL A 124 -1.51 -11.80 6.77
N ASP A 125 -0.41 -12.34 7.27
CA ASP A 125 -0.10 -12.48 8.71
C ASP A 125 0.54 -11.24 9.31
N ALA A 126 1.30 -10.52 8.49
CA ALA A 126 2.03 -9.33 8.87
C ALA A 126 2.20 -8.45 7.64
N GLN A 127 2.54 -7.18 7.84
CA GLN A 127 2.76 -6.24 6.76
C GLN A 127 3.99 -5.35 7.00
N ILE A 128 4.75 -5.15 5.91
CA ILE A 128 5.73 -4.10 5.79
C ILE A 128 5.08 -2.93 5.08
N PHE A 129 5.23 -1.72 5.63
CA PHE A 129 4.91 -0.48 4.93
C PHE A 129 6.19 0.22 4.48
N VAL A 130 6.27 0.59 3.21
CA VAL A 130 7.47 1.17 2.60
C VAL A 130 7.24 2.65 2.34
N LEU A 131 8.06 3.48 2.97
CA LEU A 131 8.28 4.87 2.61
C LEU A 131 9.66 4.99 1.97
N ASP A 132 9.94 6.12 1.33
CA ASP A 132 11.29 6.40 0.86
C ASP A 132 11.67 7.87 1.06
N VAL A 133 12.97 8.13 1.19
CA VAL A 133 13.48 9.47 1.48
C VAL A 133 13.18 10.49 0.38
N ALA A 134 12.99 10.07 -0.87
CA ALA A 134 12.64 10.99 -1.97
C ALA A 134 11.19 11.49 -1.88
N GLY A 135 10.34 10.85 -1.07
CA GLY A 135 9.01 11.34 -0.72
C GLY A 135 9.00 12.51 0.28
N GLY A 136 10.16 12.87 0.83
CA GLY A 136 10.33 13.93 1.83
C GLY A 136 10.32 13.40 3.26
N GLY A 137 11.13 14.02 4.13
CA GLY A 137 11.26 13.61 5.54
C GLY A 137 10.00 13.89 6.39
N ASP A 138 9.10 14.74 5.91
CA ASP A 138 7.83 15.05 6.58
C ASP A 138 6.78 13.94 6.43
N VAL A 139 6.91 13.08 5.42
CA VAL A 139 5.95 12.02 5.14
C VAL A 139 5.80 11.05 6.32
N ALA A 140 6.87 10.80 7.08
CA ALA A 140 6.84 9.98 8.29
C ALA A 140 5.91 10.54 9.37
N ARG A 141 5.76 11.87 9.46
CA ARG A 141 4.91 12.56 10.45
C ARG A 141 3.44 12.64 10.04
N LYS A 142 3.12 12.46 8.76
CA LYS A 142 1.74 12.53 8.26
C LYS A 142 0.86 11.44 8.84
N GLY A 143 1.47 10.36 9.34
CA GLY A 143 0.75 9.23 9.93
C GLY A 143 -0.16 8.54 8.90
N GLY A 144 -1.24 7.97 9.40
CA GLY A 144 -2.16 7.17 8.60
C GLY A 144 -1.99 5.67 8.86
N PRO A 145 -3.02 4.86 8.54
CA PRO A 145 -3.03 3.46 8.96
C PRO A 145 -1.82 2.63 8.51
N GLY A 146 -1.30 2.87 7.30
CA GLY A 146 -0.12 2.15 6.79
C GLY A 146 1.14 2.48 7.59
N ILE A 147 1.36 3.76 7.89
CA ILE A 147 2.49 4.21 8.71
C ILE A 147 2.35 3.73 10.15
N ALA A 148 1.18 3.88 10.77
CA ALA A 148 1.01 3.65 12.21
C ALA A 148 0.91 2.16 12.58
N ARG A 149 0.32 1.33 11.72
CA ARG A 149 -0.14 -0.03 12.09
C ARG A 149 0.58 -1.16 11.37
N ALA A 150 1.60 -0.88 10.56
CA ALA A 150 2.43 -1.92 9.99
C ALA A 150 3.36 -2.56 11.03
N ASP A 151 3.59 -3.87 10.94
CA ASP A 151 4.53 -4.60 11.80
C ASP A 151 5.98 -4.09 11.64
N LEU A 152 6.31 -3.63 10.43
CA LEU A 152 7.55 -2.92 10.15
C LEU A 152 7.30 -1.76 9.20
N LEU A 153 7.78 -0.56 9.58
CA LEU A 153 7.94 0.54 8.64
C LEU A 153 9.35 0.55 8.09
N VAL A 154 9.50 0.56 6.77
CA VAL A 154 10.79 0.72 6.09
C VAL A 154 10.91 2.15 5.56
N VAL A 155 11.96 2.86 5.96
CA VAL A 155 12.41 4.11 5.33
C VAL A 155 13.46 3.75 4.30
N ASN A 156 13.04 3.60 3.05
CA ASN A 156 13.83 3.07 1.95
C ASN A 156 14.67 4.13 1.23
N LYS A 157 15.62 3.65 0.40
CA LYS A 157 16.51 4.46 -0.44
C LYS A 157 17.34 5.47 0.34
N THR A 158 17.79 5.11 1.54
CA THR A 158 18.54 6.05 2.41
C THR A 158 19.85 6.54 1.79
N ASP A 159 20.39 5.83 0.80
CA ASP A 159 21.50 6.27 -0.04
C ASP A 159 21.20 7.56 -0.84
N LEU A 160 19.92 7.85 -1.09
CA LEU A 160 19.49 9.05 -1.81
C LEU A 160 19.39 10.29 -0.93
N ALA A 161 19.42 10.14 0.40
CA ALA A 161 19.18 11.22 1.35
C ALA A 161 20.05 12.48 1.12
N PRO A 162 21.37 12.37 0.81
CA PRO A 162 22.20 13.54 0.51
C PRO A 162 21.78 14.33 -0.73
N TYR A 163 21.04 13.71 -1.66
CA TYR A 163 20.61 14.32 -2.92
C TYR A 163 19.23 14.97 -2.82
N VAL A 164 18.45 14.63 -1.79
CA VAL A 164 17.08 15.15 -1.57
C VAL A 164 16.96 15.99 -0.30
N GLY A 165 18.05 16.18 0.46
CA GLY A 165 18.08 17.03 1.63
C GLY A 165 17.30 16.48 2.83
N VAL A 166 17.21 15.16 2.96
CA VAL A 166 16.51 14.49 4.07
C VAL A 166 17.53 14.01 5.11
N ASP A 167 17.27 14.31 6.38
CA ASP A 167 17.96 13.70 7.51
C ASP A 167 17.27 12.36 7.82
N VAL A 168 17.95 11.25 7.51
CA VAL A 168 17.44 9.89 7.74
C VAL A 168 17.22 9.63 9.22
N ALA A 169 18.12 10.09 10.10
CA ALA A 169 18.01 9.84 11.53
C ALA A 169 16.79 10.57 12.10
N GLN A 170 16.55 11.81 11.67
CA GLN A 170 15.35 12.55 12.05
C GLN A 170 14.07 11.88 11.51
N MET A 171 14.07 11.44 10.25
CA MET A 171 12.90 10.78 9.65
C MET A 171 12.54 9.47 10.37
N VAL A 172 13.55 8.69 10.80
CA VAL A 172 13.34 7.48 11.61
C VAL A 172 12.77 7.84 12.98
N ALA A 173 13.35 8.82 13.68
CA ALA A 173 12.86 9.25 14.99
C ALA A 173 11.41 9.76 14.93
N ASP A 174 11.08 10.51 13.88
CA ASP A 174 9.72 10.99 13.61
C ASP A 174 8.74 9.83 13.39
N ALA A 175 9.16 8.83 12.60
CA ALA A 175 8.37 7.63 12.36
C ALA A 175 8.16 6.80 13.63
N GLU A 176 9.20 6.59 14.42
CA GLU A 176 9.12 5.87 15.71
C GLU A 176 8.16 6.59 16.66
N SER A 177 8.23 7.92 16.73
CA SER A 177 7.28 8.72 17.51
C SER A 177 5.84 8.58 17.01
N ALA A 178 5.62 8.61 15.70
CA ALA A 178 4.28 8.45 15.10
C ALA A 178 3.72 7.02 15.27
N ARG A 179 4.59 6.07 15.57
CA ARG A 179 4.29 4.63 15.72
C ARG A 179 4.36 4.15 17.17
N GLU A 180 4.42 5.07 18.13
CA GLU A 180 4.49 4.73 19.57
C GLU A 180 5.63 3.74 19.90
N GLY A 181 6.76 3.86 19.18
CA GLY A 181 7.92 2.99 19.35
C GLY A 181 7.88 1.67 18.57
N ALA A 182 6.86 1.42 17.73
CA ALA A 182 6.83 0.23 16.89
C ALA A 182 7.95 0.25 15.82
N PRO A 183 8.42 -0.92 15.35
CA PRO A 183 9.68 -1.04 14.59
C PRO A 183 9.75 -0.15 13.34
N VAL A 184 10.88 0.54 13.18
CA VAL A 184 11.23 1.31 11.98
C VAL A 184 12.62 0.88 11.52
N LEU A 185 12.80 0.66 10.22
CA LEU A 185 14.09 0.31 9.63
C LEU A 185 14.47 1.29 8.52
N ALA A 186 15.58 1.99 8.72
CA ALA A 186 16.29 2.69 7.65
C ALA A 186 16.96 1.66 6.73
N LEU A 187 16.67 1.72 5.43
CA LEU A 187 17.12 0.73 4.46
C LEU A 187 17.71 1.39 3.21
N SER A 188 18.86 0.87 2.79
CA SER A 188 19.32 0.98 1.41
C SER A 188 19.69 -0.39 0.88
N ARG A 189 19.26 -0.69 -0.36
CA ARG A 189 19.65 -1.93 -1.06
C ARG A 189 21.17 -2.07 -1.28
N SER A 190 21.93 -0.98 -1.18
CA SER A 190 23.39 -0.98 -1.32
C SER A 190 24.12 -1.04 0.03
N ASP A 191 23.40 -0.93 1.15
CA ASP A 191 23.96 -1.09 2.49
C ASP A 191 23.66 -2.49 3.04
N ALA A 192 24.71 -3.33 3.07
CA ALA A 192 24.64 -4.70 3.55
C ALA A 192 24.17 -4.81 5.02
N ALA A 193 24.48 -3.82 5.87
CA ALA A 193 24.05 -3.84 7.27
C ALA A 193 22.53 -3.67 7.38
N SER A 194 21.96 -2.71 6.65
CA SER A 194 20.50 -2.52 6.61
C SER A 194 19.76 -3.73 6.03
N VAL A 195 20.30 -4.38 4.98
CA VAL A 195 19.73 -5.61 4.41
C VAL A 195 19.80 -6.77 5.42
N ALA A 196 20.90 -6.89 6.16
CA ALA A 196 21.03 -7.89 7.22
C ALA A 196 20.02 -7.67 8.36
N ALA A 197 19.75 -6.41 8.73
CA ALA A 197 18.73 -6.07 9.72
C ALA A 197 17.32 -6.45 9.24
N LEU A 198 16.97 -6.16 7.98
CA LEU A 198 15.70 -6.59 7.38
C LEU A 198 15.56 -8.12 7.39
N ARG A 199 16.61 -8.84 6.98
CA ARG A 199 16.67 -10.31 7.04
C ARG A 199 16.45 -10.82 8.46
N SER A 200 17.12 -10.23 9.45
CA SER A 200 17.00 -10.63 10.85
C SER A 200 15.58 -10.43 11.38
N TRP A 201 14.93 -9.31 11.04
CA TRP A 201 13.55 -9.07 11.43
C TRP A 201 12.61 -10.14 10.85
N LEU A 202 12.74 -10.43 9.56
CA LEU A 202 11.87 -11.40 8.89
C LEU A 202 12.09 -12.84 9.39
N LEU A 203 13.33 -13.25 9.63
CA LEU A 203 13.61 -14.58 10.19
C LEU A 203 13.08 -14.70 11.63
N GLY A 204 13.11 -13.63 12.42
CA GLY A 204 12.49 -13.58 13.74
C GLY A 204 10.98 -13.75 13.67
N LEU A 205 10.32 -13.03 12.75
CA LEU A 205 8.88 -13.17 12.52
C LEU A 205 8.50 -14.58 12.04
N LEU A 206 9.27 -15.15 11.10
CA LEU A 206 9.05 -16.51 10.60
C LEU A 206 9.21 -17.57 11.71
N ALA A 207 10.19 -17.40 12.60
CA ALA A 207 10.34 -18.27 13.76
C ALA A 207 9.13 -18.16 14.70
N ALA A 208 8.70 -16.94 15.04
CA ALA A 208 7.52 -16.71 15.87
C ALA A 208 6.23 -17.32 15.26
N HIS A 209 6.06 -17.22 13.94
CA HIS A 209 4.94 -17.84 13.21
C HIS A 209 4.96 -19.37 13.31
N ARG A 210 6.12 -19.99 13.06
CA ARG A 210 6.29 -21.45 13.14
C ARG A 210 6.05 -21.98 14.55
N ASP A 211 6.41 -21.22 15.57
CA ASP A 211 6.20 -21.59 16.97
C ASP A 211 4.78 -21.26 17.47
N GLY A 212 3.93 -20.64 16.63
CA GLY A 212 2.57 -20.24 16.97
C GLY A 212 2.49 -19.04 17.93
N ALA A 213 3.57 -18.29 18.08
CA ALA A 213 3.67 -17.10 18.93
C ALA A 213 3.29 -15.80 18.20
N HIS A 214 3.20 -15.82 16.87
CA HIS A 214 2.73 -14.68 16.08
C HIS A 214 1.21 -14.76 15.88
N GLU A 215 0.50 -13.67 16.19
CA GLU A 215 -0.93 -13.52 15.93
C GLU A 215 -1.14 -12.36 14.95
N PRO A 216 -1.72 -12.61 13.76
CA PRO A 216 -2.01 -11.56 12.80
C PRO A 216 -2.86 -10.45 13.41
N GLN A 217 -2.39 -9.22 13.31
CA GLN A 217 -3.11 -8.06 13.81
C GLN A 217 -3.99 -7.49 12.72
N ASP A 218 -5.29 -7.30 12.99
CA ASP A 218 -6.10 -6.43 12.13
C ASP A 218 -5.65 -4.99 12.37
N PRO A 219 -5.14 -4.28 11.34
CA PRO A 219 -4.79 -2.88 11.50
C PRO A 219 -6.03 -2.00 11.77
N GLY A 220 -7.26 -2.52 11.77
CA GLY A 220 -8.47 -1.79 12.10
C GLY A 220 -8.99 -0.95 10.93
N PRO A 221 -10.09 -0.19 11.09
CA PRO A 221 -10.75 0.46 9.97
C PRO A 221 -9.82 1.49 9.28
N MET A 222 -10.08 1.74 8.00
CA MET A 222 -9.46 2.85 7.28
C MET A 222 -9.71 4.15 8.05
N ALA A 223 -8.71 5.05 8.07
CA ALA A 223 -8.87 6.33 8.75
C ALA A 223 -10.03 7.11 8.10
N PRO A 224 -10.96 7.68 8.88
CA PRO A 224 -12.00 8.53 8.32
C PRO A 224 -11.36 9.74 7.63
N HIS A 225 -11.95 10.18 6.51
CA HIS A 225 -11.57 11.43 5.86
C HIS A 225 -11.99 12.59 6.77
N PHE A 226 -11.02 13.29 7.36
CA PHE A 226 -11.28 14.58 8.00
C PHE A 226 -11.21 15.67 6.94
N HIS A 227 -12.35 16.31 6.66
CA HIS A 227 -12.32 17.65 6.09
C HIS A 227 -11.80 18.57 7.20
N ALA A 228 -10.73 19.32 6.92
CA ALA A 228 -10.47 20.50 7.73
C ALA A 228 -11.77 21.31 7.66
N GLU A 229 -12.42 21.53 8.80
CA GLU A 229 -13.54 22.44 8.87
C GLU A 229 -13.05 23.75 8.25
N ASP A 230 -13.75 24.21 7.20
CA ASP A 230 -13.58 25.57 6.75
C ASP A 230 -13.80 26.43 7.99
N ASP A 231 -12.76 27.11 8.46
CA ASP A 231 -12.90 28.20 9.41
C ASP A 231 -13.89 29.18 8.77
N GLU A 232 -15.18 29.05 9.12
CA GLU A 232 -16.20 30.03 8.82
C GLU A 232 -15.75 31.32 9.50
N HIS A 233 -15.01 32.14 8.75
CA HIS A 233 -14.81 33.53 9.07
C HIS A 233 -16.19 34.18 9.06
N ASP A 234 -16.81 34.22 10.24
CA ASP A 234 -17.99 35.03 10.54
C ASP A 234 -17.64 36.50 10.31
N HIS A 235 -17.85 36.95 9.08
CA HIS A 235 -17.79 38.35 8.72
C HIS A 235 -19.02 39.04 9.28
N SER A 236 -18.91 39.51 10.52
CA SER A 236 -19.86 40.45 11.12
C SER A 236 -19.87 41.76 10.32
N HIS A 237 -20.71 41.87 9.30
CA HIS A 237 -21.00 43.13 8.65
C HIS A 237 -22.04 43.92 9.47
N GLY A 238 -21.53 44.61 10.50
CA GLY A 238 -22.18 45.82 11.00
C GLY A 238 -21.72 47.00 10.17
N GLU A 239 -22.61 47.55 9.34
CA GLU A 239 -22.93 48.99 9.27
C GLU A 239 -23.78 49.27 8.02
N SER A 240 -24.93 49.90 8.29
CA SER A 240 -25.92 50.40 7.36
C SER A 240 -25.35 51.54 6.50
N HIS A 241 -25.45 51.42 5.18
CA HIS A 241 -25.43 52.57 4.28
C HIS A 241 -26.53 52.44 3.22
N ASP A 242 -27.60 53.19 3.42
CA ASP A 242 -28.64 53.48 2.43
C ASP A 242 -28.03 54.28 1.27
N HIS A 243 -28.15 53.74 0.05
CA HIS A 243 -28.16 54.56 -1.16
C HIS A 243 -29.20 54.04 -2.14
N ALA A 244 -30.29 54.78 -2.22
CA ALA A 244 -31.36 54.65 -3.19
C ALA A 244 -30.86 54.99 -4.60
N HIS A 245 -31.21 54.16 -5.58
CA HIS A 245 -31.31 54.56 -6.97
C HIS A 245 -32.53 53.89 -7.61
N ASP A 246 -33.54 54.72 -7.86
CA ASP A 246 -34.70 54.48 -8.72
C ASP A 246 -34.27 54.03 -10.11
N TYR A 247 -34.96 53.03 -10.70
CA TYR A 247 -35.30 53.03 -12.12
C TYR A 247 -36.55 52.19 -12.38
N GLU A 248 -37.49 52.80 -13.10
CA GLU A 248 -38.88 52.41 -13.33
C GLU A 248 -39.07 51.21 -14.27
N HIS A 249 -40.16 50.46 -14.04
CA HIS A 249 -40.80 49.51 -14.96
C HIS A 249 -41.51 50.25 -16.11
N PRO A 250 -41.73 49.62 -17.28
CA PRO A 250 -43.03 48.95 -17.47
C PRO A 250 -42.99 47.64 -18.28
N HIS A 251 -43.98 46.81 -17.98
CA HIS A 251 -44.42 45.66 -18.77
C HIS A 251 -45.06 46.10 -20.09
N ASP A 252 -44.97 45.27 -21.13
CA ASP A 252 -46.09 45.06 -22.05
C ASP A 252 -46.03 43.67 -22.70
N HIS A 253 -47.21 43.04 -22.76
CA HIS A 253 -47.51 41.76 -23.38
C HIS A 253 -47.74 41.93 -24.89
N GLU A 254 -47.42 40.91 -25.70
CA GLU A 254 -48.32 40.40 -26.77
C GLU A 254 -47.72 39.16 -27.47
N HIS A 255 -48.45 38.04 -27.44
CA HIS A 255 -48.35 36.91 -28.39
C HIS A 255 -49.35 37.15 -29.52
N PRO A 256 -49.09 36.70 -30.78
CA PRO A 256 -49.72 35.44 -31.22
C PRO A 256 -48.99 34.60 -32.31
N HIS A 257 -49.28 33.27 -32.29
CA HIS A 257 -49.57 32.31 -33.39
C HIS A 257 -48.65 32.24 -34.65
N GLU A 258 -48.22 31.11 -35.27
CA GLU A 258 -48.74 29.73 -35.39
C GLU A 258 -47.72 28.82 -36.19
N PRO A 259 -48.03 27.58 -36.68
CA PRO A 259 -47.36 26.32 -36.31
C PRO A 259 -46.40 25.72 -37.37
N VAL A 260 -45.66 24.65 -37.00
CA VAL A 260 -44.87 23.80 -37.91
C VAL A 260 -45.45 22.37 -37.92
N PRO A 261 -45.65 21.72 -39.09
CA PRO A 261 -46.41 20.48 -39.20
C PRO A 261 -45.56 19.21 -38.97
N ALA A 262 -46.27 18.15 -38.61
CA ALA A 262 -45.78 16.78 -38.47
C ALA A 262 -45.40 16.16 -39.83
N GLY A 263 -44.28 15.44 -39.85
CA GLY A 263 -43.87 14.56 -40.95
C GLY A 263 -43.52 13.17 -40.41
N SER A 264 -44.35 12.20 -40.76
CA SER A 264 -44.24 10.77 -40.50
C SER A 264 -43.22 10.08 -41.41
N GLY A 265 -42.61 8.99 -40.97
CA GLY A 265 -42.04 8.00 -41.88
C GLY A 265 -41.04 7.03 -41.26
N ALA A 266 -41.53 5.81 -40.99
CA ALA A 266 -40.86 4.50 -40.93
C ALA A 266 -39.62 4.32 -40.03
#